data_AF-A0AAU1KXD4-F1
#
_entry.id   AF-A0AAU1KXD4-F1
#
_cell.length_a   1.000
_cell.length_b   1.000
_cell.length_c   1.000
_cell.angle_alpha   90.00
_cell.angle_beta   90.00
_cell.angle_gamma   90.00
#
_symmetry.space_group_name_H-M   'P 1'
#
loop_
_entity.id
_entity.type
_entity.pdbx_description
1 polymer ?
#
loop_
_entity_poly.entity_id
_entity_poly.type
_entity_poly.pdbx_seq_one_letter_code
_entity_poly.pdbx_strand_id
1 'polypeptide(L)'
;MPGLTAEGQLASVGGLAPARAQEIAGHVDACRDLLAAGGDMDTVQQHLKDQGVPVMSAVLITTRLIGDHPSKLQAARLIVECSPARARRSYE
;
A
#
# COMPACT_ATOMS: atom_id res chain seq x y z
N MET A 1 3.62 -11.41 37.62
CA MET A 1 3.57 -10.24 36.72
C MET A 1 4.23 -10.64 35.40
N PRO A 2 3.50 -11.21 34.42
CA PRO A 2 4.09 -11.59 33.15
C PRO A 2 4.31 -10.35 32.28
N GLY A 3 5.48 -10.30 31.64
CA GLY A 3 5.98 -9.17 30.87
C GLY A 3 5.18 -8.88 29.60
N LEU A 4 5.09 -7.59 29.29
CA LEU A 4 4.60 -7.04 28.03
C LEU A 4 5.47 -7.56 26.88
N THR A 5 5.02 -8.61 26.20
CA THR A 5 5.55 -9.01 24.90
C THR A 5 5.27 -7.90 23.88
N ALA A 6 6.22 -7.73 22.97
CA ALA A 6 6.33 -6.69 21.95
C ALA A 6 5.20 -6.64 20.90
N GLU A 7 4.04 -7.20 21.19
CA GLU A 7 2.89 -7.31 20.27
C GLU A 7 2.00 -6.04 20.30
N GLY A 8 2.28 -5.11 21.22
CA GLY A 8 1.56 -3.84 21.31
C GLY A 8 1.94 -2.78 20.27
N GLN A 9 3.00 -2.98 19.48
CA GLN A 9 3.52 -1.92 18.60
C GLN A 9 2.92 -1.92 17.18
N LEU A 10 2.08 -2.90 16.83
CA LEU A 10 1.36 -2.94 15.54
C LEU A 10 -0.03 -2.27 15.59
N ALA A 11 -0.49 -1.83 16.76
CA ALA A 11 -1.80 -1.20 16.94
C ALA A 11 -1.88 0.27 16.50
N SER A 12 -0.78 0.85 16.02
CA SER A 12 -0.70 2.29 15.68
C SER A 12 -0.92 2.60 14.20
N VAL A 13 -1.84 1.88 13.54
CA VAL A 13 -2.64 2.51 12.49
C VAL A 13 -3.99 2.80 13.12
N GLY A 14 -4.14 3.99 13.72
CA GLY A 14 -5.34 4.39 14.44
C GLY A 14 -6.63 4.01 13.70
N GLY A 15 -7.32 2.98 14.19
CA GLY A 15 -8.61 2.53 13.69
C GLY A 15 -8.62 1.36 12.69
N LEU A 16 -7.49 0.78 12.29
CA LEU A 16 -7.50 -0.47 11.49
C LEU A 16 -7.49 -1.70 12.38
N ALA A 17 -8.37 -2.66 12.07
CA ALA A 17 -8.29 -3.99 12.67
C ALA A 17 -6.90 -4.59 12.44
N PRO A 18 -6.29 -5.25 13.44
CA PRO A 18 -4.91 -5.74 13.37
C PRO A 18 -4.67 -6.67 12.17
N ALA A 19 -5.65 -7.51 11.83
CA ALA A 19 -5.60 -8.36 10.64
C ALA A 19 -5.42 -7.55 9.34
N ARG A 20 -6.12 -6.42 9.21
CA ARG A 20 -6.03 -5.55 8.04
C ARG A 20 -4.70 -4.79 7.97
N ALA A 21 -4.15 -4.40 9.13
CA ALA A 21 -2.83 -3.80 9.19
C ALA A 21 -1.73 -4.79 8.73
N GLN A 22 -1.87 -6.06 9.12
CA GLN A 22 -0.94 -7.13 8.76
C GLN A 22 -1.00 -7.46 7.27
N GLU A 23 -2.20 -7.52 6.69
CA GLU A 23 -2.41 -7.68 5.23
C GLU A 23 -1.74 -6.54 4.45
N ILE A 24 -1.97 -5.29 4.85
CA ILE A 24 -1.34 -4.12 4.22
C ILE A 24 0.19 -4.20 4.32
N ALA A 25 0.73 -4.60 5.47
CA ALA A 25 2.17 -4.74 5.65
C ALA A 25 2.76 -5.80 4.70
N GLY A 26 2.09 -6.94 4.52
CA GLY A 26 2.51 -7.98 3.58
C GLY A 26 2.54 -7.48 2.13
N HIS A 27 1.53 -6.72 1.70
CA HIS A 27 1.54 -6.10 0.38
C HIS A 27 2.64 -5.04 0.23
N VAL A 28 2.93 -4.26 1.26
CA VAL A 28 4.03 -3.28 1.23
C VAL A 28 5.38 -3.97 1.02
N ASP A 29 5.61 -5.09 1.70
CA ASP A 29 6.85 -5.86 1.56
C ASP A 29 7.02 -6.41 0.14
N ALA A 30 5.99 -7.10 -0.38
CA ALA A 30 5.99 -7.60 -1.76
C ALA A 30 6.19 -6.49 -2.80
N CYS A 31 5.57 -5.31 -2.59
CA CYS A 31 5.74 -4.18 -3.50
C CYS A 31 7.14 -3.57 -3.41
N ARG A 32 7.80 -3.62 -2.24
CA ARG A 32 9.20 -3.19 -2.11
C ARG A 32 10.14 -4.12 -2.85
N ASP A 33 9.92 -5.42 -2.79
CA ASP A 33 10.69 -6.40 -3.57
C ASP A 33 10.53 -6.17 -5.08
N LEU A 34 9.31 -5.89 -5.54
CA LEU A 34 9.05 -5.54 -6.94
C LEU A 34 9.84 -4.29 -7.37
N LEU A 35 9.85 -3.25 -6.55
CA LEU A 35 10.63 -2.04 -6.82
C LEU A 35 12.14 -2.32 -6.77
N ALA A 36 12.61 -3.14 -5.83
CA ALA A 36 14.01 -3.53 -5.71
C ALA A 36 14.50 -4.38 -6.90
N ALA A 37 13.60 -5.17 -7.51
CA ALA A 37 13.86 -5.92 -8.73
C ALA A 37 13.91 -5.03 -10.00
N GLY A 38 13.76 -3.71 -9.86
CA GLY A 38 13.75 -2.75 -10.96
C GLY A 38 12.37 -2.49 -11.55
N GLY A 39 11.30 -2.97 -10.90
CA GLY A 39 9.93 -2.59 -11.24
C GLY A 39 9.64 -1.14 -10.89
N ASP A 40 8.67 -0.56 -11.58
CA ASP A 40 8.21 0.80 -11.38
C ASP A 40 6.84 0.85 -10.66
N MET A 41 6.34 2.06 -10.39
CA MET A 41 5.07 2.24 -9.67
C MET A 41 3.85 1.72 -10.42
N ASP A 42 3.84 1.69 -11.75
CA ASP A 42 2.76 1.06 -12.52
C ASP A 42 2.79 -0.46 -12.38
N THR A 43 3.97 -1.06 -12.39
CA THR A 43 4.14 -2.49 -12.10
C THR A 43 3.60 -2.84 -10.71
N VAL A 44 3.85 -1.99 -9.71
CA VAL A 44 3.26 -2.12 -8.37
C VAL A 44 1.73 -2.03 -8.41
N GLN A 45 1.17 -1.05 -9.11
CA GLN A 45 -0.29 -0.90 -9.20
C GLN A 45 -0.97 -2.06 -9.92
N GLN A 46 -0.34 -2.61 -10.95
CA GLN A 46 -0.79 -3.80 -11.67
C GLN A 46 -0.75 -5.03 -10.75
N HIS A 47 0.35 -5.25 -10.03
CA HIS A 47 0.44 -6.34 -9.06
C HIS A 47 -0.68 -6.27 -8.01
N LEU A 48 -0.90 -5.09 -7.42
CA LEU A 48 -1.98 -4.89 -6.46
C LEU A 48 -3.38 -5.13 -7.09
N LYS A 49 -3.54 -4.89 -8.40
CA LYS A 49 -4.81 -5.15 -9.10
C LYS A 49 -5.04 -6.64 -9.30
N ASP A 50 -4.02 -7.37 -9.74
CA ASP A 50 -4.05 -8.82 -9.88
C ASP A 50 -4.34 -9.52 -8.53
N GLN A 51 -3.85 -8.96 -7.43
CA GLN A 51 -4.17 -9.43 -6.07
C GLN A 51 -5.57 -9.03 -5.57
N GLY A 52 -6.39 -8.34 -6.39
CA GLY A 52 -7.73 -7.90 -6.01
C GLY A 52 -7.76 -6.78 -4.95
N VAL A 53 -6.63 -6.10 -4.71
CA VAL A 53 -6.56 -5.05 -3.70
C VAL A 53 -7.40 -3.84 -4.14
N PRO A 54 -8.33 -3.36 -3.29
CA PRO A 54 -9.18 -2.23 -3.62
C PRO A 54 -8.38 -0.92 -3.66
N VAL A 55 -8.88 0.06 -4.42
CA VAL A 55 -8.20 1.35 -4.65
C VAL A 55 -7.77 2.02 -3.35
N MET A 56 -8.63 2.06 -2.33
CA MET A 56 -8.28 2.69 -1.05
C MET A 56 -7.13 1.98 -0.32
N SER A 57 -7.09 0.64 -0.35
CA SER A 57 -5.97 -0.11 0.22
C SER A 57 -4.70 0.11 -0.62
N ALA A 58 -4.82 0.17 -1.95
CA ALA A 58 -3.69 0.48 -2.84
C ALA A 58 -3.08 1.87 -2.56
N VAL A 59 -3.90 2.89 -2.31
CA VAL A 59 -3.42 4.23 -1.89
C VAL A 59 -2.64 4.16 -0.58
N LEU A 60 -3.13 3.40 0.42
CA LEU A 60 -2.44 3.25 1.70
C LEU A 60 -1.09 2.53 1.55
N ILE A 61 -1.06 1.46 0.75
CA ILE A 61 0.18 0.72 0.44
C ILE A 61 1.17 1.65 -0.27
N THR A 62 0.73 2.34 -1.32
CA THR A 62 1.56 3.27 -2.10
C THR A 62 2.09 4.41 -1.22
N THR A 63 1.29 4.92 -0.29
CA THR A 63 1.73 5.94 0.70
C THR A 63 2.91 5.47 1.55
N ARG A 64 2.99 4.16 1.86
CA ARG A 64 4.10 3.57 2.61
C ARG A 64 5.35 3.32 1.76
N LEU A 65 5.21 3.31 0.43
CA LEU A 65 6.32 3.14 -0.52
C LEU A 65 7.02 4.46 -0.84
N ILE A 66 6.28 5.59 -0.86
CA ILE A 66 6.81 6.93 -1.23
C ILE A 66 7.80 7.51 -0.19
N GLY A 67 7.88 6.91 1.01
CA GLY A 67 8.78 7.37 2.07
C GLY A 67 8.27 8.64 2.77
N ASP A 68 9.20 9.41 3.37
CA ASP A 68 8.87 10.65 4.08
C ASP A 68 8.70 11.81 3.08
N HIS A 69 7.47 12.00 2.61
CA HIS A 69 7.09 13.11 1.73
C HIS A 69 5.97 13.93 2.39
N PRO A 70 6.03 15.28 2.40
CA PRO A 70 5.05 16.14 3.08
C PRO A 70 3.62 15.93 2.56
N SER A 71 3.48 15.55 1.28
CA SER A 71 2.18 15.25 0.63
C SER A 71 2.06 13.79 0.18
N LYS A 72 2.64 12.84 0.93
CA LYS A 72 2.67 11.40 0.55
C LYS A 72 1.30 10.81 0.19
N LEU A 73 0.24 11.21 0.89
CA LEU A 73 -1.10 10.73 0.61
C LEU A 73 -1.63 11.26 -0.73
N GLN A 74 -1.40 12.53 -1.03
CA GLN A 74 -1.77 13.12 -2.31
C GLN A 74 -0.96 12.50 -3.46
N ALA A 75 0.35 12.34 -3.28
CA ALA A 75 1.22 11.69 -4.25
C ALA A 75 0.81 10.24 -4.52
N ALA A 76 0.53 9.46 -3.46
CA ALA A 76 0.03 8.10 -3.57
C ALA A 76 -1.30 8.03 -4.32
N ARG A 77 -2.22 8.94 -4.01
CA ARG A 77 -3.50 9.02 -4.70
C ARG A 77 -3.31 9.29 -6.19
N LEU A 78 -2.46 10.26 -6.55
CA LEU A 78 -2.16 10.57 -7.95
C LEU A 78 -1.52 9.39 -8.69
N ILE A 79 -0.58 8.67 -8.06
CA ILE A 79 0.04 7.47 -8.65
C ILE A 79 -1.03 6.41 -8.94
N VAL A 80 -1.93 6.15 -7.99
CA VAL A 80 -3.00 5.17 -8.16
C VAL A 80 -4.02 5.63 -9.21
N GLU A 81 -4.39 6.91 -9.23
CA GLU A 81 -5.39 7.46 -10.17
C GLU A 81 -4.85 7.56 -11.61
N CYS A 82 -3.57 7.91 -11.78
CA CYS A 82 -2.94 8.04 -13.08
C CYS A 82 -2.37 6.73 -13.64
N SER A 83 -2.26 5.68 -12.82
CA SER A 83 -1.73 4.39 -13.29
C SER A 83 -2.65 3.76 -14.34
N PRO A 84 -2.20 3.47 -15.57
CA PRO A 84 -2.96 2.70 -16.56
C PRO A 84 -3.57 1.39 -16.05
N ALA A 85 -2.95 0.74 -15.06
CA ALA A 85 -3.50 -0.46 -14.45
C ALA A 85 -4.84 -0.18 -13.74
N ARG A 86 -4.98 1.01 -13.14
CA ARG A 86 -6.09 1.41 -12.25
C ARG A 86 -7.00 2.46 -12.86
N ALA A 87 -6.52 3.19 -13.87
CA ALA A 87 -7.29 4.11 -14.67
C ALA A 87 -8.54 3.35 -15.13
N ARG A 88 -9.69 3.78 -14.62
CA ARG A 88 -10.98 3.25 -15.05
C ARG A 88 -10.99 3.51 -16.55
N ARG A 89 -10.92 2.45 -17.35
CA ARG A 89 -11.03 2.53 -18.80
C ARG A 89 -12.40 3.13 -19.09
N SER A 90 -12.46 4.46 -19.14
CA SER A 90 -13.61 5.22 -19.61
C SER A 90 -13.61 5.09 -21.12
N TYR A 91 -14.04 3.91 -21.58
CA TYR A 91 -14.68 3.75 -22.87
C TYR A 91 -16.18 3.92 -22.59
N GLU A 92 -16.73 5.05 -23.03
CA GLU A 92 -17.69 5.14 -24.16
C GLU A 92 -19.13 4.89 -23.71
#